data_AF-A0A1N7P1C3-F1
#
_entry.id   AF-A0A1N7P1C3-F1
#
_cell.length_a   1.000
_cell.length_b   1.000
_cell.length_c   1.000
_cell.angle_alpha   90.00
_cell.angle_beta   90.00
_cell.angle_gamma   90.00
#
_symmetry.space_group_name_H-M   'P 1'
#
loop_
_entity.id
_entity.type
_entity.pdbx_description
1 polymer ?
#
loop_
_entity_poly.entity_id
_entity_poly.type
_entity_poly.pdbx_seq_one_letter_code
_entity_poly.pdbx_strand_id
1 'polypeptide(L)'
;MEGERIYKKLSKRDHTGSNSDKYAQLLQTIFFHLSGNNEIKMFYELLDTAQKQNKFISIDDPKNIKDEYCFSDLIITDNFN
;
A
#
# COMPACT_ATOMS: atom_id res chain seq x y z
N MET A 1 -8.49 7.58 -11.78
CA MET A 1 -7.79 6.36 -12.26
C MET A 1 -8.26 5.16 -11.44
N GLU A 2 -8.20 3.93 -11.96
CA GLU A 2 -8.70 2.73 -11.24
C GLU A 2 -7.95 2.48 -9.92
N GLY A 3 -6.62 2.61 -9.91
CA GLY A 3 -5.80 2.48 -8.69
C GLY A 3 -6.16 3.46 -7.56
N GLU A 4 -6.54 4.69 -7.89
CA GLU A 4 -7.01 5.68 -6.91
C GLU A 4 -8.35 5.26 -6.27
N ARG A 5 -9.25 4.69 -7.07
CA ARG A 5 -10.54 4.16 -6.59
C ARG A 5 -10.32 2.95 -5.68
N ILE A 6 -9.42 2.05 -6.08
CA ILE A 6 -8.99 0.90 -5.27
C ILE A 6 -8.42 1.38 -3.93
N TYR A 7 -7.48 2.34 -3.96
CA TYR A 7 -6.91 2.93 -2.75
C TYR A 7 -7.99 3.47 -1.81
N LYS A 8 -8.88 4.36 -2.28
CA LYS A 8 -9.95 4.96 -1.45
C LYS A 8 -10.87 3.90 -0.81
N LYS A 9 -11.08 2.77 -1.48
CA LYS A 9 -11.87 1.66 -0.96
C LYS A 9 -11.12 0.87 0.12
N LEU A 10 -9.85 0.53 -0.14
CA LEU A 10 -9.06 -0.36 0.70
C LEU A 10 -8.39 0.34 1.89
N SER A 11 -8.12 1.65 1.80
CA SER A 11 -7.47 2.42 2.86
C SER A 11 -8.43 2.95 3.93
N LYS A 12 -9.71 2.58 3.88
CA LYS A 12 -10.68 2.96 4.91
C LYS A 12 -10.52 2.05 6.13
N ARG A 13 -10.01 2.62 7.21
CA ARG A 13 -9.85 1.95 8.50
C ARG A 13 -11.19 1.71 9.18
N ASP A 14 -11.29 0.56 9.85
CA ASP A 14 -12.42 0.22 10.72
C ASP A 14 -12.01 0.15 12.20
N HIS A 15 -10.71 0.30 12.50
CA HIS A 15 -10.13 0.30 13.84
C HIS A 15 -10.36 -0.98 14.66
N THR A 16 -10.72 -2.08 14.00
CA THR A 16 -10.94 -3.38 14.65
C THR A 16 -9.63 -4.14 14.95
N GLY A 17 -8.52 -3.74 14.33
CA GLY A 17 -7.27 -4.51 14.35
C GLY A 17 -7.32 -5.78 13.50
N SER A 18 -8.36 -5.96 12.68
CA SER A 18 -8.46 -7.03 11.68
C SER A 18 -7.36 -6.92 10.62
N ASN A 19 -7.18 -7.96 9.81
CA ASN A 19 -6.24 -7.92 8.68
C ASN A 19 -6.61 -6.81 7.69
N SER A 20 -7.90 -6.58 7.42
CA SER A 20 -8.33 -5.46 6.57
C SER A 20 -8.00 -4.10 7.18
N ASP A 21 -8.14 -3.92 8.50
CA ASP A 21 -7.74 -2.67 9.16
C ASP A 21 -6.23 -2.42 9.08
N LYS A 22 -5.43 -3.47 9.34
CA LYS A 22 -3.97 -3.40 9.25
C LYS A 22 -3.51 -3.08 7.84
N TYR A 23 -4.14 -3.69 6.84
CA TYR A 23 -3.85 -3.39 5.45
C TYR A 23 -4.25 -1.96 5.09
N ALA A 24 -5.41 -1.49 5.55
CA ALA A 24 -5.83 -0.11 5.36
C ALA A 24 -4.83 0.87 5.97
N GLN A 25 -4.33 0.58 7.18
CA GLN A 25 -3.28 1.37 7.83
C GLN A 25 -1.98 1.36 7.02
N LEU A 26 -1.51 0.20 6.55
CA LEU A 26 -0.31 0.08 5.72
C LEU A 26 -0.43 0.94 4.45
N LEU A 27 -1.56 0.85 3.74
CA LEU A 27 -1.80 1.65 2.54
C LEU A 27 -1.80 3.15 2.82
N GLN A 28 -2.34 3.60 3.95
CA GLN A 28 -2.28 5.02 4.36
C GLN A 28 -0.84 5.46 4.62
N THR A 29 -0.04 4.62 5.30
CA THR A 29 1.39 4.90 5.54
C THR A 29 2.14 5.05 4.22
N ILE A 30 2.04 4.06 3.34
CA ILE A 30 2.69 4.10 2.01
C ILE A 30 2.26 5.35 1.23
N PHE A 31 0.95 5.63 1.18
CA PHE A 31 0.41 6.80 0.48
C PHE A 31 1.04 8.11 0.96
N PHE A 32 1.21 8.26 2.29
CA PHE A 32 1.80 9.46 2.87
C PHE A 32 3.25 9.68 2.40
N HIS A 33 4.11 8.65 2.50
CA HIS A 33 5.50 8.75 2.07
C HIS A 33 5.63 8.98 0.56
N LEU A 34 4.89 8.22 -0.25
CA LEU A 34 4.96 8.36 -1.71
C LEU A 34 4.37 9.67 -2.24
N SER A 35 3.41 10.26 -1.53
CA SER A 35 2.90 11.60 -1.86
C SER A 35 3.96 12.67 -1.62
N GLY A 36 4.76 12.55 -0.55
CA GLY A 36 5.90 13.42 -0.28
C GLY A 36 6.98 13.33 -1.38
N ASN A 37 7.16 12.15 -1.96
CA ASN A 37 8.19 11.87 -2.97
C ASN A 37 7.73 12.05 -4.43
N ASN A 38 6.49 12.49 -4.68
CA ASN A 38 5.87 12.56 -6.02
C ASN A 38 5.74 11.18 -6.74
N GLU A 39 5.69 10.09 -5.99
CA GLU A 39 5.64 8.71 -6.52
C GLU A 39 4.21 8.14 -6.56
N ILE A 40 3.20 8.95 -6.25
CA ILE A 40 1.82 8.48 -6.05
C ILE A 40 1.20 7.83 -7.30
N LYS A 41 1.59 8.26 -8.50
CA LYS A 41 1.10 7.68 -9.74
C LYS A 41 1.53 6.22 -9.88
N MET A 42 2.81 5.93 -9.58
CA MET A 42 3.36 4.57 -9.65
C MET A 42 2.69 3.66 -8.61
N PHE A 43 2.40 4.20 -7.42
CA PHE A 43 1.63 3.48 -6.40
C PHE A 43 0.24 3.05 -6.88
N TYR A 44 -0.50 3.93 -7.55
CA TYR A 44 -1.81 3.57 -8.09
C TYR A 44 -1.73 2.52 -9.20
N GLU A 45 -0.72 2.58 -10.05
CA GLU A 45 -0.47 1.56 -11.07
C GLU A 45 -0.12 0.21 -10.44
N LEU A 46 0.65 0.21 -9.34
CA LEU A 46 0.98 -1.00 -8.57
C LEU A 46 -0.26 -1.58 -7.88
N LEU A 47 -1.13 -0.74 -7.31
CA LEU A 47 -2.40 -1.18 -6.70
C LEU A 47 -3.35 -1.84 -7.69
N ASP A 48 -3.49 -1.24 -8.88
CA ASP A 48 -4.29 -1.84 -9.96
C ASP A 48 -3.71 -3.20 -10.38
N THR A 49 -2.38 -3.30 -10.47
CA THR A 49 -1.69 -4.55 -10.78
C THR A 49 -1.90 -5.62 -9.70
N ALA A 50 -1.75 -5.26 -8.43
CA ALA A 50 -1.97 -6.15 -7.29
C ALA A 50 -3.42 -6.66 -7.27
N GLN A 51 -4.39 -5.76 -7.48
CA GLN A 51 -5.81 -6.10 -7.52
C GLN A 51 -6.14 -7.08 -8.67
N LYS A 52 -5.58 -6.87 -9.87
CA LYS A 52 -5.73 -7.79 -11.01
C LYS A 52 -5.14 -9.17 -10.74
N GLN A 53 -4.10 -9.24 -9.92
CA GLN A 53 -3.47 -10.50 -9.51
C GLN A 53 -4.12 -11.12 -8.26
N ASN A 54 -5.12 -10.46 -7.67
CA ASN A 54 -5.70 -10.83 -6.38
C ASN A 54 -4.65 -10.97 -5.26
N LYS A 55 -3.70 -10.03 -5.23
CA LYS A 55 -2.57 -9.94 -4.30
C LYS A 55 -2.58 -8.62 -3.54
N PHE A 56 -1.66 -8.51 -2.57
CA PHE A 56 -1.47 -7.32 -1.75
C PHE A 56 -0.18 -6.59 -2.12
N ILE A 57 -0.11 -5.32 -1.73
CA ILE A 57 1.16 -4.58 -1.65
C ILE A 57 1.75 -4.76 -0.25
N SER A 58 3.05 -4.97 -0.17
CA SER A 58 3.80 -4.95 1.08
C SER A 58 5.15 -4.25 0.89
N ILE A 59 5.88 -4.08 1.98
CA ILE A 59 7.20 -3.46 2.00
C ILE A 59 8.24 -4.60 1.97
N ASP A 60 9.24 -4.52 1.08
CA ASP A 60 10.22 -5.58 0.79
C ASP A 60 11.20 -5.89 1.95
N ASP A 61 11.15 -5.13 3.04
CA ASP A 61 11.86 -5.42 4.29
C ASP A 61 11.15 -4.76 5.48
N PRO A 62 10.09 -5.38 6.02
CA PRO A 62 9.30 -4.78 7.10
C PRO A 62 10.06 -4.73 8.44
N LYS A 63 11.20 -5.44 8.56
CA LYS A 63 12.02 -5.45 9.78
C LYS A 63 12.95 -4.24 9.84
N ASN A 64 13.24 -3.64 8.69
CA ASN A 64 14.02 -2.42 8.60
C ASN A 64 13.06 -1.24 8.58
N ILE A 65 12.66 -0.80 9.78
CA ILE A 65 11.79 0.37 9.94
C ILE A 65 12.57 1.58 9.43
N LYS A 66 12.15 2.08 8.26
CA LYS A 66 12.69 3.30 7.66
C LYS A 66 11.84 4.48 8.08
N ASP A 67 12.49 5.63 8.25
CA ASP A 67 11.80 6.90 8.46
C ASP A 67 11.00 7.33 7.21
N GLU A 68 11.39 6.83 6.03
CA GLU A 68 10.74 7.09 4.75
C GLU A 68 10.67 5.83 3.88
N TYR A 69 9.57 5.67 3.14
CA TYR A 69 9.40 4.63 2.13
C TYR A 69 9.34 5.23 0.73
N CYS A 70 10.03 4.58 -0.21
CA CYS A 70 9.99 4.90 -1.63
C CYS A 70 9.27 3.81 -2.42
N PHE A 71 8.89 4.11 -3.65
CA PHE A 71 8.21 3.14 -4.51
C PHE A 71 9.02 1.85 -4.71
N SER A 72 10.36 1.95 -4.75
CA SER A 72 11.28 0.82 -4.87
C SER A 72 11.22 -0.15 -3.69
N ASP A 73 10.68 0.26 -2.55
CA ASP A 73 10.52 -0.59 -1.38
C ASP A 73 9.24 -1.44 -1.44
N LEU A 74 8.40 -1.26 -2.45
CA LEU A 74 7.11 -1.94 -2.55
C LEU A 74 7.17 -3.20 -3.42
N ILE A 75 6.54 -4.26 -2.92
CA ILE A 75 6.40 -5.54 -3.63
C ILE A 75 4.94 -5.98 -3.68
N ILE A 76 4.62 -6.80 -4.68
CA ILE A 76 3.34 -7.51 -4.76
C ILE A 76 3.52 -8.92 -4.19
N THR A 77 2.65 -9.31 -3.27
CA THR A 77 2.78 -10.54 -2.48
C THR A 77 1.42 -11.13 -2.12
N ASP A 78 1.39 -12.42 -1.80
CA ASP A 78 0.16 -13.13 -1.37
C ASP A 78 -0.27 -12.74 0.06
N ASN A 79 0.64 -12.17 0.85
CA ASN A 79 0.40 -11.66 2.20
C ASN A 79 1.08 -10.31 2.40
N PHE A 80 0.47 -9.41 3.17
CA PHE A 80 1.09 -8.16 3.59
C PHE A 80 1.58 -8.29 5.04
N ASN A 81 2.83 -7.90 5.27
CA ASN A 81 3.41 -7.71 6.60
C ASN A 81 3.54 -6.23 6.92
#